data_AF-A0A966WEV6-F1
#
_entry.id   AF-A0A966WEV6-F1
#
_cell.length_a   1.000
_cell.length_b   1.000
_cell.length_c   1.000
_cell.angle_alpha   90.00
_cell.angle_beta   90.00
_cell.angle_gamma   90.00
#
_symmetry.space_group_name_H-M   'P 1'
#
loop_
_entity.id
_entity.type
_entity.pdbx_description
1 polymer ?
#
loop_
_entity_poly.entity_id
_entity_poly.type
_entity_poly.pdbx_seq_one_letter_code
_entity_poly.pdbx_strand_id
1 'polypeptide(L)' 'MNSHSQTVFDVVVVGSANLDLVARTSRLPKPGETVSGSHFFEACGGKGV' A
#
# COMPACT_ATOMS: atom_id res chain seq x y z
N MET A 1 13.95 38.05 -6.20
CA MET A 1 13.82 36.63 -6.60
C MET A 1 13.55 35.81 -5.35
N ASN A 2 12.61 34.87 -5.46
CA ASN A 2 12.19 33.84 -4.49
C ASN A 2 11.13 34.25 -3.45
N SER A 3 9.89 34.36 -3.91
CA SER A 3 8.71 34.17 -3.06
C SER A 3 8.27 32.70 -3.13
N HIS A 4 8.84 31.85 -2.28
CA HIS A 4 8.27 30.52 -2.04
C HIS A 4 7.18 30.68 -0.99
N SER A 5 5.92 30.58 -1.43
CA SER A 5 4.78 30.44 -0.50
C SER A 5 4.99 29.12 0.24
N GLN A 6 5.40 29.20 1.51
CA GLN A 6 5.52 28.01 2.35
C GLN A 6 4.11 27.55 2.73
N THR A 7 3.76 26.34 2.33
CA THR A 7 2.55 25.67 2.80
C THR A 7 2.74 25.34 4.28
N VAL A 8 1.87 25.85 5.14
CA VAL A 8 1.84 25.51 6.56
C VAL A 8 0.91 24.31 6.73
N PHE A 9 1.40 23.25 7.37
CA PHE A 9 0.61 22.06 7.69
C PHE A 9 0.42 21.98 9.21
N ASP A 10 -0.81 21.73 9.67
CA ASP A 10 -1.09 21.53 11.10
C ASP A 10 -0.46 20.23 11.63
N VAL A 11 -0.39 19.21 10.78
CA VAL A 11 0.22 17.90 11.08
C VAL A 11 0.93 17.38 9.84
N VAL A 12 2.13 16.82 10.05
CA VAL A 12 2.87 16.08 9.03
C VAL A 12 3.05 14.64 9.50
N VAL A 13 2.59 13.68 8.69
CA VAL A 13 2.76 12.25 8.96
C VAL A 13 3.99 11.76 8.19
N VAL A 14 4.97 11.24 8.93
CA VAL A 14 6.15 10.59 8.35
C VAL A 14 6.01 9.09 8.60
N GLY A 15 5.65 8.36 7.55
CA GLY A 15 5.38 6.93 7.64
C GLY A 15 5.31 6.27 6.28
N SER A 16 5.12 4.95 6.26
CA SER A 16 5.01 4.19 5.02
C SER A 16 3.66 4.42 4.35
N ALA A 17 3.71 4.54 3.02
CA ALA A 17 2.57 4.47 2.14
C ALA A 17 2.80 3.31 1.17
N ASN A 18 1.93 2.30 1.23
CA ASN A 18 2.08 1.07 0.46
C ASN A 18 0.82 0.81 -0.39
N LEU A 19 1.01 0.09 -1.49
CA LEU A 19 -0.10 -0.56 -2.18
C LEU A 19 -0.18 -2.00 -1.68
N ASP A 20 -1.29 -2.32 -1.01
CA ASP A 20 -1.55 -3.68 -0.55
C ASP A 20 -2.20 -4.48 -1.68
N LEU A 21 -1.48 -5.49 -2.17
CA LEU A 21 -1.95 -6.41 -3.20
C LEU A 21 -2.54 -7.66 -2.54
N VAL A 22 -3.86 -7.84 -2.64
CA VAL A 22 -4.55 -8.93 -1.95
C VAL A 22 -5.12 -9.93 -2.94
N ALA A 23 -4.61 -11.16 -2.89
CA ALA A 23 -5.12 -12.29 -3.66
C ALA A 23 -5.83 -13.30 -2.73
N ARG A 24 -7.00 -13.78 -3.14
CA ARG A 24 -7.70 -14.89 -2.46
C ARG A 24 -7.47 -16.20 -3.20
N THR A 25 -7.15 -17.25 -2.47
CA THR A 25 -6.97 -18.62 -2.96
C THR A 25 -7.72 -19.58 -2.02
N SER A 26 -7.97 -20.82 -2.45
CA SER A 26 -8.65 -21.82 -1.61
C SER A 26 -7.82 -22.28 -0.40
N ARG A 27 -6.49 -22.12 -0.46
CA ARG A 27 -5.52 -22.43 0.60
C ARG A 27 -4.18 -21.74 0.35
N LEU A 28 -3.29 -21.80 1.34
CA LEU A 28 -1.91 -21.35 1.18
C LEU A 28 -1.11 -22.27 0.23
N PRO A 29 -0.21 -21.70 -0.59
CA PRO A 29 0.66 -22.48 -1.48
C PRO A 29 1.73 -23.25 -0.68
N LYS A 30 2.13 -24.42 -1.19
CA LYS A 30 3.35 -25.10 -0.71
C LYS A 30 4.60 -24.44 -1.30
N PRO A 31 5.79 -24.64 -0.70
CA PRO A 31 7.04 -24.16 -1.30
C PRO A 31 7.21 -24.64 -2.75
N GLY A 32 7.48 -23.70 -3.66
CA GLY A 32 7.66 -23.96 -5.10
C GLY A 32 6.37 -24.15 -5.90
N GLU A 33 5.19 -24.10 -5.27
CA GLU A 33 3.91 -24.27 -5.96
C GLU A 33 3.42 -22.97 -6.60
N THR A 34 2.86 -23.05 -7.81
CA THR A 34 2.05 -21.98 -8.42
C THR A 34 0.57 -22.26 -8.20
N VAL A 35 -0.18 -21.30 -7.64
CA VAL A 35 -1.61 -21.44 -7.31
C VAL A 35 -2.43 -20.34 -7.99
N SER A 36 -3.54 -20.71 -8.62
CA SER A 36 -4.49 -19.75 -9.18
C SER A 36 -5.31 -19.08 -8.07
N GLY A 37 -5.40 -17.75 -8.13
CA GLY A 37 -6.32 -16.97 -7.30
C GLY A 37 -7.74 -17.03 -7.82
N SER A 38 -8.72 -16.96 -6.91
CA SER A 38 -10.13 -16.79 -7.25
C SER A 38 -10.53 -15.31 -7.33
N HIS A 39 -9.82 -14.43 -6.63
CA HIS A 39 -10.06 -12.99 -6.64
C HIS A 39 -8.77 -12.22 -6.37
N PHE A 40 -8.74 -10.99 -6.86
CA PHE A 40 -7.66 -10.03 -6.65
C PHE A 40 -8.26 -8.65 -6.39
N PHE A 41 -7.66 -7.87 -5.50
CA PHE A 41 -7.95 -6.46 -5.34
C PHE A 41 -6.74 -5.70 -4.77
N GLU A 42 -6.77 -4.39 -4.96
CA GLU A 42 -5.75 -3.45 -4.49
C GLU A 42 -6.34 -2.54 -3.42
N ALA A 43 -5.55 -2.19 -2.41
CA ALA A 43 -5.94 -1.27 -1.36
C ALA A 43 -4.81 -0.31 -0.99
N CYS A 44 -5.17 0.90 -0.57
CA CYS A 44 -4.21 1.82 0.04
C CYS A 44 -3.84 1.32 1.43
N GLY A 45 -2.57 1.00 1.63
CA GLY A 45 -2.01 0.52 2.89
C GLY A 45 -0.82 1.35 3.33
N GLY A 46 -0.07 0.80 4.28
CA GLY A 46 0.96 1.54 5.00
C GLY A 46 0.38 2.30 6.18
N LYS A 47 1.18 2.46 7.24
CA LYS A 47 0.68 3.04 8.51
C LYS A 47 0.68 4.57 8.49
N GLY A 48 1.30 5.17 7.48
CA GLY A 48 1.39 6.62 7.30
C GLY A 48 0.32 7.20 6.37
N VAL A 49 -0.61 6.35 5.90
CA VAL A 49 -1.76 6.71 5.05
C VAL A 49 -3.04 6.72 5.87
#